data_AF-A0AAJ1UH04-F1
#
_entry.id   AF-A0AAJ1UH04-F1
#
_cell.length_a   1.000
_cell.length_b   1.000
_cell.length_c   1.000
_cell.angle_alpha   90.00
_cell.angle_beta   90.00
_cell.angle_gamma   90.00
#
_symmetry.space_group_name_H-M   'P 1'
#
loop_
_entity.id
_entity.type
_entity.pdbx_description
1 polymer ?
#
loop_
_entity_poly.entity_id
_entity_poly.type
_entity_poly.pdbx_seq_one_letter_code
_entity_poly.pdbx_strand_id
1 'polypeptide(L)'
;MRLADFIERNAREILEDAVAFAETQAPDTVEFSAKQLRNHLPQILQAVVDDLRSPQTASQQVAKSHGLAPLKPGPESAASYHGRTRAIAGFGLNQMVAEYRALRASVLRRWASDQQLITSSIDDILRFNEAIDQAVAESLAQFSAEVESWRQIFLAALGHDLRGPLAAVMFSADTLASGLQDPALSRQA
;
A
#
# COMPACT_ATOMS: atom_id res chain seq x y z
N MET A 1 -2.34 20.30 25.38
CA MET A 1 -3.39 19.30 25.05
C MET A 1 -2.75 17.97 24.66
N ARG A 2 -3.35 16.80 24.94
CA ARG A 2 -2.85 15.49 24.48
C ARG A 2 -3.02 15.35 22.95
N LEU A 3 -2.17 14.56 22.31
CA LEU A 3 -2.17 14.45 20.84
C LEU A 3 -3.47 13.88 20.27
N ALA A 4 -4.06 12.87 20.91
CA ALA A 4 -5.34 12.30 20.47
C ALA A 4 -6.46 13.35 20.42
N ASP A 5 -6.58 14.18 21.46
CA ASP A 5 -7.58 15.26 21.49
C ASP A 5 -7.30 16.32 20.42
N PHE A 6 -6.03 16.63 20.16
CA PHE A 6 -5.63 17.55 19.10
C PHE A 6 -6.05 17.04 17.72
N ILE A 7 -5.79 15.76 17.44
CA ILE A 7 -6.11 15.14 16.15
C ILE A 7 -7.63 15.17 15.92
N GLU A 8 -8.43 14.78 16.90
CA GLU A 8 -9.90 14.78 16.77
C GLU A 8 -10.46 16.19 16.51
N ARG A 9 -9.93 17.21 17.18
CA ARG A 9 -10.37 18.60 17.01
C ARG A 9 -9.98 19.22 15.68
N ASN A 10 -8.89 18.75 15.05
CA ASN A 10 -8.30 19.33 13.84
C ASN A 10 -8.26 18.34 12.67
N ALA A 11 -9.07 17.28 12.71
CA ALA A 11 -8.98 16.16 11.77
C ALA A 11 -9.15 16.64 10.32
N ARG A 12 -10.07 17.57 10.09
CA ARG A 12 -10.34 18.15 8.78
C ARG A 12 -9.10 18.84 8.22
N GLU A 13 -8.51 19.77 8.98
CA GLU A 13 -7.36 20.57 8.56
C GLU A 13 -6.10 19.71 8.40
N ILE A 14 -5.92 18.70 9.26
CA ILE A 14 -4.83 17.72 9.15
C ILE A 14 -4.94 16.96 7.83
N LEU A 15 -6.14 16.50 7.47
CA LEU A 15 -6.38 15.75 6.25
C LEU A 15 -6.24 16.63 5.01
N GLU A 16 -6.72 17.88 5.05
CA GLU A 16 -6.53 18.86 3.97
C GLU A 16 -5.04 19.09 3.67
N ASP A 17 -4.21 19.29 4.70
CA ASP A 17 -2.76 19.43 4.53
C ASP A 17 -2.08 18.17 4.00
N ALA A 18 -2.48 17.01 4.54
CA ALA A 18 -1.90 15.74 4.14
C ALA A 18 -2.20 15.44 2.67
N VAL A 19 -3.42 15.75 2.22
CA VAL A 19 -3.83 15.60 0.81
C VAL A 19 -3.08 16.60 -0.07
N ALA A 20 -3.03 17.87 0.29
CA ALA A 20 -2.31 18.88 -0.49
C ALA A 20 -0.83 18.54 -0.65
N PHE A 21 -0.19 18.01 0.39
CA PHE A 21 1.20 17.55 0.30
C PHE A 21 1.32 16.29 -0.55
N ALA A 22 0.41 15.32 -0.41
CA ALA A 22 0.44 14.09 -1.21
C ALA A 22 0.20 14.35 -2.71
N GLU A 23 -0.65 15.33 -3.05
CA GLU A 23 -0.87 15.79 -4.43
C GLU A 23 0.43 16.32 -5.06
N THR A 24 1.31 16.98 -4.30
CA THR A 24 2.62 17.43 -4.82
C THR A 24 3.56 16.28 -5.17
N GLN A 25 3.26 15.06 -4.75
CA GLN A 25 4.08 13.86 -4.96
C GLN A 25 3.43 12.88 -5.95
N ALA A 26 2.23 13.16 -6.45
CA ALA A 26 1.55 12.34 -7.43
C ALA A 26 2.21 12.49 -8.82
N PRO A 27 2.39 11.42 -9.62
CA PRO A 27 2.83 11.56 -10.99
C PRO A 27 1.73 12.20 -11.84
N ASP A 28 2.14 12.97 -12.85
CA ASP A 28 1.26 13.62 -13.83
C ASP A 28 0.29 12.65 -14.54
N THR A 29 0.60 11.34 -14.54
CA THR A 29 -0.19 10.30 -15.21
C THR A 29 -1.39 9.79 -14.38
N VAL A 30 -1.57 10.23 -13.13
CA VAL A 30 -2.66 9.78 -12.25
C VAL A 30 -3.63 10.94 -11.98
N GLU A 31 -4.55 11.19 -12.91
CA GLU A 31 -5.59 12.24 -12.81
C GLU A 31 -6.55 12.09 -11.61
N PHE A 32 -6.56 10.94 -10.93
CA PHE A 32 -7.57 10.56 -9.92
C PHE A 32 -7.15 10.77 -8.45
N SER A 33 -6.01 11.41 -8.18
CA SER A 33 -5.29 11.28 -6.91
C SER A 33 -6.01 11.90 -5.68
N ALA A 34 -6.65 13.07 -5.78
CA ALA A 34 -7.24 13.75 -4.61
C ALA A 34 -8.38 12.99 -3.92
N LYS A 35 -9.34 12.48 -4.70
CA LYS A 35 -10.50 11.74 -4.16
C LYS A 35 -10.08 10.40 -3.56
N GLN A 36 -9.12 9.72 -4.20
CA GLN A 36 -8.57 8.47 -3.67
C GLN A 36 -7.72 8.70 -2.41
N LEU A 37 -6.95 9.80 -2.34
CA LEU A 37 -6.24 10.25 -1.13
C LEU A 37 -7.17 10.48 0.06
N ARG A 38 -8.32 11.13 -0.17
CA ARG A 38 -9.29 11.40 0.90
C ARG A 38 -10.02 10.16 1.42
N ASN A 39 -10.12 9.08 0.64
CA ASN A 39 -11.05 8.01 0.97
C ASN A 39 -10.66 7.18 2.20
N HIS A 40 -9.36 6.98 2.47
CA HIS A 40 -8.90 6.06 3.53
C HIS A 40 -8.04 6.71 4.61
N LEU A 41 -7.44 7.88 4.34
CA LEU A 41 -6.68 8.63 5.35
C LEU A 41 -7.51 8.97 6.62
N PRO A 42 -8.81 9.32 6.54
CA PRO A 42 -9.62 9.55 7.74
C PRO A 42 -9.71 8.33 8.65
N GLN A 43 -9.87 7.13 8.09
CA GLN A 43 -9.99 5.88 8.83
C GLN A 43 -8.66 5.46 9.43
N ILE A 44 -7.55 5.70 8.71
CA ILE A 44 -6.20 5.51 9.25
C ILE A 44 -5.96 6.46 10.42
N LEU A 45 -6.30 7.74 10.26
CA LEU A 45 -6.15 8.74 11.32
C LEU A 45 -6.99 8.39 12.55
N GLN A 46 -8.23 7.92 12.35
CA GLN A 46 -9.07 7.43 13.43
C GLN A 46 -8.45 6.22 14.14
N ALA A 47 -7.94 5.23 13.39
CA ALA A 47 -7.27 4.07 13.99
C ALA A 47 -6.04 4.46 14.82
N VAL A 48 -5.32 5.51 14.42
CA VAL A 48 -4.22 6.08 15.19
C VAL A 48 -4.71 6.75 16.48
N VAL A 49 -5.82 7.50 16.43
CA VAL A 49 -6.45 8.09 17.63
C VAL A 49 -6.89 7.00 18.60
N ASP A 50 -7.55 5.96 18.11
CA ASP A 50 -8.01 4.83 18.94
C ASP A 50 -6.82 4.11 19.60
N ASP A 51 -5.71 3.96 18.87
CA ASP A 51 -4.49 3.39 19.40
C ASP A 51 -3.85 4.27 20.48
N LEU A 52 -3.74 5.58 20.25
CA LEU A 52 -3.26 6.55 21.25
C LEU A 52 -4.11 6.54 22.53
N ARG A 53 -5.43 6.32 22.41
CA ARG A 53 -6.34 6.23 23.56
C ARG A 53 -6.30 4.85 24.25
N SER A 54 -5.78 3.82 23.59
CA SER A 54 -5.71 2.47 24.15
C SER A 54 -4.59 2.35 25.19
N PRO A 55 -4.80 1.62 26.30
CA PRO A 55 -3.72 1.31 27.22
C PRO A 55 -2.62 0.50 26.55
N GLN A 56 -1.36 0.83 26.84
CA GLN A 56 -0.19 0.13 26.31
C GLN A 56 0.88 0.05 27.40
N THR A 57 1.43 -1.14 27.62
CA THR A 57 2.55 -1.34 28.55
C THR A 57 3.88 -0.98 27.89
N ALA A 58 4.93 -0.74 28.69
CA ALA A 58 6.27 -0.49 28.16
C ALA A 58 6.79 -1.65 27.28
N SER A 59 6.46 -2.91 27.62
CA SER A 59 6.83 -4.06 26.78
C SER A 59 6.08 -4.09 25.45
N GLN A 60 4.79 -3.73 25.45
CA GLN A 60 4.00 -3.60 24.22
C GLN A 60 4.51 -2.44 23.35
N GLN A 61 4.96 -1.35 23.97
CA GLN A 61 5.56 -0.21 23.28
C GLN A 61 6.84 -0.61 22.53
N VAL A 62 7.76 -1.29 23.21
CA VAL A 62 9.00 -1.80 22.59
C VAL A 62 8.71 -2.84 21.51
N ALA A 63 7.77 -3.76 21.76
CA ALA A 63 7.39 -4.73 20.74
C ALA A 63 6.84 -4.05 19.48
N LYS A 64 5.97 -3.05 19.65
CA LYS A 64 5.38 -2.31 18.54
C LYS A 64 6.41 -1.49 17.76
N SER A 65 7.32 -0.80 18.43
CA SER A 65 8.39 -0.03 17.78
C SER A 65 9.38 -0.92 17.00
N HIS A 66 9.52 -2.19 17.36
CA HIS A 66 10.31 -3.17 16.62
C HIS A 66 9.51 -3.93 15.55
N GLY A 67 8.23 -3.63 15.34
CA GLY A 67 7.36 -4.35 14.41
C GLY A 67 7.00 -5.78 14.86
N LEU A 68 7.14 -6.06 16.15
CA LEU A 68 6.84 -7.36 16.80
C LEU A 68 5.49 -7.34 17.53
N ALA A 69 4.67 -6.31 17.33
CA ALA A 69 3.34 -6.28 17.89
C ALA A 69 2.51 -7.48 17.36
N PRO A 70 1.75 -8.16 18.23
CA PRO A 70 0.89 -9.24 17.79
C PRO A 70 -0.13 -8.71 16.78
N LEU A 71 -0.43 -9.52 15.77
CA LEU A 71 -1.52 -9.25 14.85
C LEU A 71 -2.82 -9.09 15.64
N LYS A 72 -3.51 -7.97 15.46
CA LYS A 72 -4.82 -7.76 16.08
C LYS A 72 -5.83 -8.68 15.37
N PRO A 73 -6.48 -9.62 16.08
CA PRO A 73 -7.54 -10.41 15.48
C PRO A 73 -8.74 -9.51 15.20
N GLY A 74 -9.42 -9.71 14.07
CA GLY A 74 -10.59 -8.90 13.72
C GLY A 74 -10.74 -8.66 12.22
N PRO A 75 -11.59 -7.69 11.83
CA PRO A 75 -11.72 -7.28 10.44
C PRO A 75 -10.40 -6.67 9.93
N GLU A 76 -10.29 -6.60 8.61
CA GLU A 76 -9.18 -5.93 7.93
C GLU A 76 -8.99 -4.50 8.46
N SER A 77 -7.75 -4.12 8.75
CA SER A 77 -7.43 -2.77 9.22
C SER A 77 -7.59 -1.74 8.09
N ALA A 78 -7.84 -0.48 8.46
CA ALA A 78 -7.89 0.62 7.49
C ALA A 78 -6.58 0.75 6.69
N ALA A 79 -5.45 0.44 7.33
CA ALA A 79 -4.14 0.41 6.70
C ALA A 79 -4.01 -0.72 5.65
N SER A 80 -4.33 -1.97 6.01
CA SER A 80 -4.34 -3.07 5.04
C SER A 80 -5.28 -2.81 3.86
N TYR A 81 -6.51 -2.34 4.15
CA TYR A 81 -7.48 -1.96 3.11
C TYR A 81 -6.92 -0.87 2.18
N HIS A 82 -6.27 0.15 2.76
CA HIS A 82 -5.61 1.19 2.01
C HIS A 82 -4.51 0.64 1.10
N GLY A 83 -3.60 -0.19 1.62
CA GLY A 83 -2.56 -0.85 0.81
C GLY A 83 -3.11 -1.64 -0.36
N ARG A 84 -4.16 -2.45 -0.15
CA ARG A 84 -4.82 -3.21 -1.22
C ARG A 84 -5.39 -2.30 -2.30
N THR A 85 -6.16 -1.29 -1.91
CA THR A 85 -6.82 -0.39 -2.86
C THR A 85 -5.82 0.44 -3.66
N ARG A 86 -4.67 0.79 -3.06
CA ARG A 86 -3.56 1.44 -3.77
C ARG A 86 -2.91 0.52 -4.81
N ALA A 87 -2.68 -0.75 -4.49
CA ALA A 87 -2.18 -1.71 -5.47
C ALA A 87 -3.15 -1.88 -6.65
N ILE A 88 -4.44 -2.06 -6.38
CA ILE A 88 -5.48 -2.17 -7.42
C ILE A 88 -5.55 -0.90 -8.28
N ALA A 89 -5.37 0.28 -7.68
CA ALA A 89 -5.35 1.56 -8.38
C ALA A 89 -4.04 1.83 -9.16
N GLY A 90 -3.05 0.93 -9.10
CA GLY A 90 -1.78 1.09 -9.82
C GLY A 90 -0.82 2.12 -9.20
N PHE A 91 -0.99 2.45 -7.92
CA PHE A 91 -0.08 3.37 -7.22
C PHE A 91 1.32 2.76 -7.09
N GLY A 92 2.33 3.62 -7.14
CA GLY A 92 3.71 3.24 -6.84
C GLY A 92 3.98 3.16 -5.34
N LEU A 93 4.92 2.30 -4.94
CA LEU A 93 5.33 2.15 -3.54
C LEU A 93 5.74 3.47 -2.88
N ASN A 94 6.50 4.29 -3.61
CA ASN A 94 6.97 5.58 -3.13
C ASN A 94 5.82 6.58 -2.87
N GLN A 95 4.76 6.52 -3.67
CA GLN A 95 3.57 7.37 -3.46
C GLN A 95 2.86 6.96 -2.18
N MET A 96 2.64 5.65 -1.98
CA MET A 96 1.99 5.16 -0.77
C MET A 96 2.78 5.57 0.49
N VAL A 97 4.11 5.42 0.48
CA VAL A 97 4.95 5.89 1.61
C VAL A 97 4.90 7.41 1.78
N ALA A 98 4.78 8.17 0.69
CA ALA A 98 4.65 9.62 0.75
C ALA A 98 3.35 10.07 1.43
N GLU A 99 2.24 9.34 1.26
CA GLU A 99 0.95 9.63 1.92
C GLU A 99 1.07 9.55 3.45
N TYR A 100 1.70 8.50 3.98
CA TYR A 100 1.95 8.39 5.43
C TYR A 100 2.90 9.48 5.93
N ARG A 101 3.92 9.82 5.14
CA ARG A 101 4.84 10.92 5.48
C ARG A 101 4.09 12.26 5.53
N ALA A 102 3.18 12.50 4.59
CA ALA A 102 2.34 13.68 4.53
C ALA A 102 1.45 13.79 5.77
N LEU A 103 0.76 12.71 6.13
CA LEU A 103 -0.11 12.64 7.29
C LEU A 103 0.66 12.90 8.59
N ARG A 104 1.77 12.18 8.81
CA ARG A 104 2.64 12.35 9.98
C ARG A 104 3.14 13.78 10.12
N ALA A 105 3.61 14.37 9.02
CA ALA A 105 4.11 15.73 9.02
C ALA A 105 3.00 16.76 9.29
N SER A 106 1.80 16.53 8.76
CA SER A 106 0.63 17.41 8.97
C SER A 106 0.19 17.41 10.43
N VAL A 107 0.08 16.22 11.05
CA VAL A 107 -0.24 16.08 12.47
C VAL A 107 0.81 16.77 13.35
N LEU A 108 2.08 16.38 13.22
CA LEU A 108 3.12 16.82 14.16
C LEU A 108 3.47 18.31 14.01
N ARG A 109 3.50 18.85 12.77
CA ARG A 109 3.79 20.28 12.57
C ARG A 109 2.66 21.17 13.09
N ARG A 110 1.40 20.78 12.85
CA ARG A 110 0.26 21.56 13.36
C ARG A 110 0.20 21.49 14.88
N TRP A 111 0.40 20.31 15.47
CA TRP A 111 0.39 20.17 16.92
C TRP A 111 1.52 20.94 17.60
N ALA A 112 2.73 20.93 17.02
CA ALA A 112 3.84 21.73 17.53
C ALA A 112 3.59 23.24 17.44
N SER A 113 2.84 23.69 16.42
CA SER A 113 2.49 25.10 16.23
C SER A 113 1.44 25.60 17.23
N ASP A 114 0.70 24.71 17.89
CA ASP A 114 -0.29 25.03 18.93
C ASP A 114 0.38 25.45 20.27
N GLN A 115 1.71 25.42 20.37
CA GLN A 115 2.53 25.91 21.50
C GLN A 115 2.16 25.36 22.91
N GLN A 116 1.47 24.23 22.99
CA GLN A 116 1.04 23.59 24.26
C GLN A 116 1.77 22.27 24.57
N LEU A 117 3.00 22.09 24.06
CA LEU A 117 3.76 20.86 24.31
C LEU A 117 4.31 20.85 25.74
N ILE A 118 4.12 19.73 26.41
CA ILE A 118 4.63 19.45 27.77
C ILE A 118 5.45 18.16 27.76
N THR A 119 6.13 17.79 28.85
CA THR A 119 6.96 16.57 28.87
C THR A 119 6.18 15.32 28.46
N SER A 120 4.91 15.22 28.86
CA SER A 120 4.05 14.09 28.50
C SER A 120 3.67 14.05 27.01
N SER A 121 3.94 15.12 26.25
CA SER A 121 3.83 15.15 24.79
C SER A 121 4.87 14.26 24.11
N ILE A 122 6.03 14.01 24.73
CA ILE A 122 7.06 13.13 24.17
C ILE A 122 6.52 11.70 24.04
N ASP A 123 5.82 11.22 25.07
CA ASP A 123 5.16 9.92 25.07
C ASP A 123 4.12 9.81 23.94
N ASP A 124 3.29 10.84 23.76
CA ASP A 124 2.33 10.90 22.65
C ASP A 124 3.01 10.84 21.27
N ILE A 125 4.17 11.50 21.09
CA ILE A 125 4.95 11.45 19.84
C ILE A 125 5.47 10.03 19.58
N LEU A 126 6.01 9.37 20.59
CA LEU A 126 6.52 8.01 20.46
C LEU A 126 5.40 7.04 20.06
N ARG A 127 4.28 7.08 20.80
CA ARG A 127 3.11 6.23 20.52
C ARG A 127 2.50 6.52 19.15
N PHE A 128 2.48 7.79 18.73
CA PHE A 128 2.02 8.17 17.40
C PHE A 128 2.91 7.62 16.29
N ASN A 129 4.24 7.71 16.45
CA ASN A 129 5.18 7.16 15.47
C ASN A 129 5.02 5.64 15.36
N GLU A 130 4.90 4.93 16.49
CA GLU A 130 4.62 3.49 16.50
C GLU A 130 3.33 3.14 15.76
N ALA A 131 2.25 3.91 15.95
CA ALA A 131 0.98 3.69 15.27
C ALA A 131 1.08 3.94 13.75
N ILE A 132 1.80 4.98 13.33
CA ILE A 132 2.07 5.26 11.92
C ILE A 132 2.93 4.15 11.30
N ASP A 133 4.00 3.73 11.98
CA ASP A 133 4.92 2.71 11.44
C ASP A 133 4.21 1.35 11.33
N GLN A 134 3.33 1.00 12.28
CA GLN A 134 2.46 -0.17 12.16
C GLN A 134 1.52 -0.05 10.94
N ALA A 135 0.85 1.10 10.76
CA ALA A 135 -0.04 1.31 9.61
C ALA A 135 0.72 1.24 8.27
N VAL A 136 1.95 1.75 8.21
CA VAL A 136 2.82 1.62 7.03
C VAL A 136 3.14 0.15 6.76
N ALA A 137 3.55 -0.61 7.77
CA ALA A 137 3.90 -2.02 7.64
C ALA A 137 2.71 -2.87 7.14
N GLU A 138 1.53 -2.70 7.74
CA GLU A 138 0.30 -3.39 7.34
C GLU A 138 -0.08 -3.07 5.88
N SER A 139 -0.01 -1.79 5.50
CA SER A 139 -0.32 -1.35 4.14
C SER A 139 0.67 -1.91 3.11
N LEU A 140 1.97 -1.91 3.42
CA LEU A 140 3.02 -2.45 2.56
C LEU A 140 2.89 -3.96 2.37
N ALA A 141 2.59 -4.70 3.44
CA ALA A 141 2.35 -6.13 3.37
C ALA A 141 1.17 -6.43 2.42
N GLN A 142 0.04 -5.74 2.61
CA GLN A 142 -1.15 -5.99 1.79
C GLN A 142 -0.97 -5.50 0.34
N PHE A 143 -0.32 -4.36 0.13
CA PHE A 143 0.03 -3.87 -1.20
C PHE A 143 0.89 -4.90 -1.96
N SER A 144 1.92 -5.43 -1.30
CA SER A 144 2.86 -6.38 -1.92
C SER A 144 2.18 -7.70 -2.24
N ALA A 145 1.32 -8.20 -1.34
CA ALA A 145 0.53 -9.40 -1.57
C ALA A 145 -0.43 -9.24 -2.77
N GLU A 146 -1.05 -8.06 -2.89
CA GLU A 146 -1.96 -7.76 -3.99
C GLU A 146 -1.21 -7.70 -5.33
N VAL A 147 -0.10 -6.95 -5.41
CA VAL A 147 0.75 -6.88 -6.62
C VAL A 147 1.24 -8.27 -7.04
N GLU A 148 1.67 -9.09 -6.08
CA GLU A 148 2.11 -10.45 -6.35
C GLU A 148 0.98 -11.33 -6.89
N SER A 149 -0.23 -11.21 -6.33
CA SER A 149 -1.42 -11.92 -6.84
C SER A 149 -1.70 -11.57 -8.31
N TRP A 150 -1.70 -10.27 -8.65
CA TRP A 150 -1.89 -9.81 -10.03
C TRP A 150 -0.80 -10.32 -10.97
N ARG A 151 0.46 -10.36 -10.51
CA ARG A 151 1.58 -10.92 -11.27
C ARG A 151 1.37 -12.40 -11.58
N GLN A 152 0.91 -13.19 -10.61
CA GLN A 152 0.65 -14.62 -10.82
C GLN A 152 -0.51 -14.85 -11.79
N ILE A 153 -1.60 -14.10 -11.66
CA ILE A 153 -2.75 -14.17 -12.58
C ILE A 153 -2.32 -13.83 -14.01
N PHE A 154 -1.53 -12.75 -14.18
CA PHE A 154 -1.03 -12.34 -15.48
C PHE A 154 -0.15 -13.42 -16.13
N LEU A 155 0.80 -14.00 -15.38
CA LEU A 155 1.66 -15.06 -15.87
C LEU A 155 0.87 -16.33 -16.23
N ALA A 156 -0.15 -16.68 -15.45
CA ALA A 156 -1.02 -17.81 -15.73
C ALA A 156 -1.83 -17.61 -17.01
N ALA A 157 -2.45 -16.44 -17.18
CA ALA A 157 -3.22 -16.10 -18.38
C ALA A 157 -2.32 -16.07 -19.62
N LEU A 158 -1.15 -15.42 -19.54
CA LEU A 158 -0.20 -15.36 -20.64
C LEU A 158 0.31 -16.76 -21.03
N GLY A 159 0.63 -17.60 -20.05
CA GLY A 159 1.05 -18.98 -20.30
C GLY A 159 -0.02 -19.81 -20.99
N HIS A 160 -1.29 -19.65 -20.58
CA HIS A 160 -2.43 -20.29 -21.23
C HIS A 160 -2.59 -19.80 -22.68
N ASP A 161 -2.56 -18.50 -22.91
CA ASP A 161 -2.82 -17.89 -24.21
C ASP A 161 -1.70 -18.14 -25.23
N LEU A 162 -0.45 -18.24 -24.78
CA LEU A 162 0.69 -18.57 -25.64
C LEU A 162 0.76 -20.07 -25.99
N ARG A 163 0.23 -20.96 -25.14
CA ARG A 163 0.32 -22.41 -25.35
C ARG A 163 -0.36 -22.86 -26.65
N GLY A 164 -1.52 -22.31 -26.98
CA GLY A 164 -2.28 -22.67 -28.19
C GLY A 164 -1.53 -22.34 -29.50
N PRO A 165 -1.17 -21.07 -29.72
CA PRO A 165 -0.40 -20.65 -30.89
C PRO A 165 0.94 -21.38 -31.01
N LEU A 166 1.69 -21.55 -29.90
CA LEU A 166 2.96 -22.28 -29.92
C LEU A 166 2.78 -23.75 -30.32
N ALA A 167 1.75 -24.43 -29.81
CA ALA A 167 1.45 -25.80 -30.21
C ALA A 167 1.11 -25.90 -31.71
N ALA A 168 0.38 -24.94 -32.26
CA ALA A 168 0.07 -24.88 -33.69
C ALA A 168 1.33 -24.62 -34.55
N VAL A 169 2.22 -23.72 -34.12
CA VAL A 169 3.51 -23.48 -34.78
C VAL A 169 4.38 -24.74 -34.77
N MET A 170 4.52 -25.39 -33.61
CA MET A 170 5.28 -26.64 -33.48
C MET A 170 4.71 -27.74 -34.39
N PHE A 171 3.39 -27.97 -34.37
CA PHE A 171 2.74 -28.96 -35.22
C PHE A 171 2.97 -28.69 -36.72
N SER A 172 2.89 -27.42 -37.13
CA SER A 172 3.13 -27.02 -38.52
C SER A 172 4.60 -27.25 -38.92
N ALA A 173 5.54 -26.92 -38.04
CA ALA A 173 6.97 -27.14 -38.25
C ALA A 173 7.31 -28.64 -38.36
N ASP A 174 6.75 -29.48 -37.47
CA ASP A 174 6.94 -30.93 -37.50
C ASP A 174 6.39 -31.55 -38.78
N THR A 175 5.21 -31.10 -39.22
CA THR A 175 4.59 -31.55 -40.47
C THR A 175 5.45 -31.20 -41.68
N LEU A 176 5.99 -29.98 -41.75
CA LEU A 176 6.90 -29.55 -42.81
C LEU A 176 8.22 -30.34 -42.78
N ALA A 177 8.82 -30.52 -41.61
CA ALA A 177 10.06 -31.27 -41.44
C ALA A 177 9.90 -32.75 -41.86
N SER A 178 8.76 -33.36 -41.54
CA SER A 178 8.44 -34.74 -41.90
C SER A 178 8.12 -34.87 -43.40
N GLY A 179 7.39 -33.91 -43.99
CA GLY A 179 7.12 -33.87 -45.42
C GLY A 179 8.38 -33.69 -46.28
N LEU A 180 9.39 -32.99 -45.78
CA LEU A 180 10.70 -32.86 -46.43
C LEU A 180 11.53 -34.17 -46.40
N GLN A 181 11.17 -35.13 -45.54
CA GLN A 181 11.82 -36.44 -45.45
C GLN A 181 11.13 -37.52 -46.30
N ASP A 182 9.99 -37.21 -46.94
CA ASP A 182 9.28 -38.12 -47.83
C ASP A 182 9.95 -38.16 -49.24
N PRO A 183 10.54 -39.30 -49.68
CA PRO A 183 11.21 -39.42 -50.98
C PRO A 183 10.29 -39.29 -52.20
N ALA A 184 8.97 -39.24 -51.99
CA ALA A 184 7.99 -39.01 -53.06
C ALA A 184 7.86 -37.52 -53.44
N LEU A 185 8.10 -36.59 -52.49
CA LEU A 185 7.97 -35.15 -52.71
C LEU A 185 9.30 -34.48 -53.09
N SER A 186 10.45 -35.04 -52.70
CA SER A 186 11.77 -34.54 -53.08
C SER A 186 12.14 -34.76 -54.55
N ARG A 187 11.34 -35.52 -55.32
CA ARG A 187 11.55 -35.81 -56.74
C ARG A 187 10.75 -34.92 -57.70
N GLN A 188 10.00 -33.94 -57.20
CA GLN A 188 9.23 -32.99 -58.03
C GLN A 188 9.71 -31.53 -57.94
N ALA A 189 10.84 -31.27 -57.25
CA ALA A 189 11.51 -29.97 -57.25
C ALA A 189 12.69 -29.95 -58.21
#